data_AF-A0A535TTL1-F1
#
_entry.id   AF-A0A535TTL1-F1
#
_cell.length_a   1.000
_cell.length_b   1.000
_cell.length_c   1.000
_cell.angle_alpha   90.00
_cell.angle_beta   90.00
_cell.angle_gamma   90.00
#
_symmetry.space_group_name_H-M   'P 1'
#
loop_
_entity.id
_entity.type
_entity.pdbx_description
1 polymer ?
#
loop_
_entity_poly.entity_id
_entity_poly.type
_entity_poly.pdbx_seq_one_letter_code
_entity_poly.pdbx_strand_id
1 'polypeptide(L)' 'MGRLSHFEITADDPDRAAEFYRKAFGWELKDWGGSFKYILATTGPKDQAGIDGAIM' A
#
# COMPACT_ATOMS: atom_id res chain seq x y z
N MET A 1 -2.55 12.58 20.74
CA MET A 1 -2.11 13.33 19.55
C MET A 1 -2.47 12.53 18.30
N GLY A 2 -3.05 13.18 17.29
CA GLY A 2 -3.37 12.55 16.01
C GLY A 2 -2.10 12.35 15.18
N ARG A 3 -1.70 11.09 14.96
CA ARG A 3 -0.63 10.72 14.04
C ARG A 3 -1.26 10.18 12.76
N LEU A 4 -0.52 10.31 11.66
CA LEU A 4 -0.85 9.63 10.42
C LEU A 4 -0.72 8.12 10.66
N SER A 5 -1.84 7.41 10.58
CA SER A 5 -1.91 5.96 10.84
C SER A 5 -1.93 5.14 9.56
N HIS A 6 -2.32 5.76 8.45
CA HIS A 6 -2.57 5.09 7.18
C HIS A 6 -2.54 6.10 6.03
N PHE A 7 -2.16 5.65 4.84
CA PHE A 7 -2.31 6.39 3.59
C PHE A 7 -3.05 5.55 2.55
N GLU A 8 -3.73 6.22 1.64
CA GLU A 8 -4.42 5.58 0.52
C GLU A 8 -3.98 6.22 -0.80
N ILE A 9 -3.67 5.37 -1.77
CA ILE A 9 -3.31 5.77 -3.13
C ILE A 9 -4.47 5.35 -4.04
N THR A 10 -5.10 6.33 -4.68
CA THR A 10 -6.12 6.05 -5.69
C THR A 10 -5.50 5.99 -7.08
N ALA A 11 -5.85 4.98 -7.86
CA ALA A 11 -5.35 4.77 -9.21
C ALA A 11 -6.43 4.16 -10.11
N ASP A 12 -6.49 4.62 -11.36
CA ASP A 12 -7.40 4.05 -12.37
C ASP A 12 -7.14 2.55 -12.63
N ASP A 13 -5.89 2.12 -12.42
CA ASP A 13 -5.45 0.73 -12.48
C ASP A 13 -4.58 0.42 -11.25
N PRO A 14 -5.17 -0.17 -10.20
CA PRO A 14 -4.47 -0.46 -8.94
C PRO A 14 -3.38 -1.51 -9.10
N ASP A 15 -3.54 -2.47 -10.01
CA ASP A 15 -2.54 -3.51 -10.27
C ASP A 15 -1.28 -2.92 -10.94
N ARG A 16 -1.47 -2.01 -11.91
CA ARG A 16 -0.36 -1.27 -12.53
C ARG A 16 0.35 -0.39 -11.50
N ALA A 17 -0.39 0.29 -10.64
CA ALA A 17 0.19 1.11 -9.58
C ALA A 17 0.97 0.24 -8.59
N ALA A 18 0.40 -0.89 -8.16
CA ALA A 18 1.08 -1.83 -7.28
C ALA A 18 2.41 -2.32 -7.87
N GLU A 19 2.43 -2.77 -9.12
CA GLU A 19 3.67 -3.19 -9.77
C GLU A 19 4.73 -2.08 -9.85
N PHE A 20 4.31 -0.83 -10.03
CA PHE A 20 5.23 0.31 -9.96
C PHE A 20 5.83 0.46 -8.56
N TYR A 21 5.02 0.53 -7.49
CA TYR A 21 5.52 0.73 -6.13
C TYR A 21 6.36 -0.44 -5.62
N ARG A 22 5.99 -1.68 -6.00
CA ARG A 22 6.81 -2.87 -5.75
C ARG A 22 8.20 -2.72 -6.37
N LYS A 23 8.30 -2.28 -7.63
CA LYS A 23 9.59 -2.14 -8.33
C LYS A 23 10.41 -0.95 -7.86
N ALA A 24 9.76 0.18 -7.60
CA ALA A 24 10.41 1.42 -7.23
C ALA A 24 10.92 1.42 -5.80
N PHE A 25 10.15 0.85 -4.86
CA PHE A 25 10.42 0.96 -3.42
C PHE A 25 10.59 -0.40 -2.73
N GLY A 26 10.38 -1.52 -3.44
CA GLY A 26 10.46 -2.85 -2.83
C GLY A 26 9.33 -3.15 -1.86
N TRP A 27 8.20 -2.43 -1.96
CA TRP A 27 7.06 -2.64 -1.06
C TRP A 27 6.45 -4.02 -1.22
N GLU A 28 5.99 -4.59 -0.10
CA GLU A 28 5.19 -5.80 -0.11
C GLU A 28 3.74 -5.42 -0.34
N LEU A 29 3.17 -5.95 -1.42
CA LEU A 29 1.82 -5.62 -1.87
C LEU A 29 0.97 -6.88 -1.92
N LYS A 30 -0.17 -6.83 -1.24
CA LYS A 30 -1.07 -7.98 -1.08
C LYS A 30 -2.51 -7.57 -1.34
N ASP A 31 -3.17 -8.30 -2.23
CA ASP A 31 -4.61 -8.14 -2.44
C ASP A 31 -5.37 -8.50 -1.15
N TRP A 32 -6.27 -7.62 -0.73
CA TRP A 32 -7.13 -7.84 0.44
C TRP A 32 -8.17 -8.92 0.19
N GLY A 33 -8.54 -9.20 -1.07
CA GLY A 33 -9.50 -10.23 -1.45
C GLY A 33 -10.97 -9.83 -1.18
N GLY A 34 -11.24 -8.53 -1.09
CA GLY A 34 -12.59 -7.99 -0.90
C GLY A 34 -13.45 -7.96 -2.18
N SER A 35 -14.62 -7.35 -2.08
CA SER A 35 -15.55 -7.15 -3.21
C SER A 35 -15.09 -6.09 -4.22
N PHE A 36 -14.09 -5.29 -3.86
CA PHE A 36 -13.44 -4.29 -4.70
C PHE A 36 -11.92 -4.46 -4.62
N LYS A 37 -11.22 -3.97 -5.64
CA LYS A 37 -9.76 -4.07 -5.70
C LYS A 37 -9.16 -3.18 -4.62
N TYR A 38 -8.48 -3.82 -3.66
CA TYR A 38 -7.86 -3.13 -2.56
C TYR A 38 -6.56 -3.83 -2.20
N ILE A 39 -5.44 -3.17 -2.46
CA ILE A 39 -4.11 -3.76 -2.34
C ILE A 39 -3.45 -3.14 -1.11
N LEU A 40 -3.24 -3.95 -0.08
CA LEU A 40 -2.51 -3.55 1.11
C LEU A 40 -1.03 -3.35 0.77
N ALA A 41 -0.47 -2.25 1.24
CA ALA A 41 0.93 -1.88 1.03
C ALA A 41 1.69 -1.83 2.35
N THR A 42 2.59 -2.80 2.54
CA THR A 42 3.58 -2.78 3.61
C THR A 42 4.83 -2.07 3.11
N THR A 43 5.17 -0.93 3.71
CA THR A 43 6.24 -0.05 3.19
C THR A 43 7.61 -0.34 3.78
N GLY A 44 7.68 -1.16 4.83
CA GLY A 44 8.92 -1.58 5.47
C GLY A 44 8.70 -2.44 6.72
N PRO A 45 9.77 -2.79 7.43
CA PRO A 45 9.70 -3.55 8.68
C PRO A 45 8.94 -2.80 9.78
N LYS A 46 8.15 -3.52 10.58
CA LYS A 46 7.30 -2.93 11.64
C LYS A 46 8.06 -2.28 12.79
N ASP A 47 9.33 -2.62 12.96
CA ASP A 47 10.23 -2.07 13.97
C ASP A 47 10.93 -0.79 13.50
N GLN A 48 10.73 -0.37 12.25
CA GLN A 48 11.26 0.88 11.70
C GLN A 48 10.18 1.95 11.61
N ALA A 49 10.61 3.21 11.58
CA ALA A 49 9.71 4.33 11.38
C ALA A 49 9.13 4.29 9.96
N GLY A 50 7.80 4.32 9.86
CA GLY A 50 7.08 4.24 8.59
C GLY A 50 5.57 4.23 8.81
N ILE A 51 4.84 4.19 7.71
CA ILE A 51 3.38 4.03 7.69
C ILE A 51 3.03 3.02 6.61
N ASP A 52 2.04 2.17 6.87
CA ASP A 52 1.48 1.27 5.86
C ASP A 52 0.25 1.88 5.22
N GLY A 53 -0.10 1.40 4.05
CA GLY A 53 -1.14 1.99 3.24
C GLY A 53 -1.93 0.99 2.42
N ALA A 54 -2.70 1.52 1.49
CA ALA A 54 -3.36 0.72 0.48
C ALA A 54 -3.44 1.45 -0.86
N ILE A 55 -3.69 0.68 -1.91
CA ILE A 55 -3.93 1.15 -3.27
C ILE A 55 -5.33 0.69 -3.69
N MET A 56 -6.15 1.61 -4.16
CA MET A 56 -7.53 1.39 -4.64
C MET A 56 -7.73 1.99 -6.03
#